data_AF-A0A1F6TL65-F1
#
_entry.id   AF-A0A1F6TL65-F1
#
_cell.length_a   1.000
_cell.length_b   1.000
_cell.length_c   1.000
_cell.angle_alpha   90.00
_cell.angle_beta   90.00
_cell.angle_gamma   90.00
#
_symmetry.space_group_name_H-M   'P 1'
#
loop_
_entity.id
_entity.type
_entity.pdbx_description
1 polymer ?
#
loop_
_entity_poly.entity_id
_entity_poly.type
_entity_poly.pdbx_seq_one_letter_code
_entity_poly.pdbx_strand_id
1 'polypeptide(L)'
;MQFKVPQFLDIEDKIFGPFTFREFAYLAGGAGLCFVLYKLLGLIFGAIPILIIAGFSIALTFYKPNNKPFINMIEAGFKYFTQNKLYIWKKHAGKTSPPAPLPRGESGEKPGEVGSKLNGSRLRDLAWSLDVLDLSKQKKS
;
A
#
# COMPACT_ATOMS: atom_id res chain seq x y z
N MET A 1 23.63 -19.57 -0.16
CA MET A 1 22.55 -19.89 -1.11
C MET A 1 21.58 -18.73 -1.12
N GLN A 2 21.34 -18.07 -2.26
CA GLN A 2 20.35 -16.99 -2.35
C GLN A 2 19.00 -17.60 -2.75
N PHE A 3 18.03 -17.57 -1.84
CA PHE A 3 16.68 -18.03 -2.12
C PHE A 3 15.90 -16.89 -2.79
N LYS A 4 15.31 -17.16 -3.96
CA LYS A 4 14.32 -16.25 -4.55
C LYS A 4 13.05 -16.33 -3.72
N VAL A 5 12.68 -15.23 -3.09
CA VAL A 5 11.42 -15.16 -2.34
C VAL A 5 10.27 -15.17 -3.35
N PRO A 6 9.32 -16.13 -3.24
CA PRO A 6 8.15 -16.14 -4.10
C PRO A 6 7.31 -14.89 -3.84
N GLN A 7 6.94 -14.19 -4.91
CA GLN A 7 6.27 -12.89 -4.86
C GLN A 7 4.75 -13.00 -4.55
N PHE A 8 4.25 -14.20 -4.26
CA PHE A 8 2.82 -14.50 -4.11
C PHE A 8 2.40 -14.88 -2.68
N LEU A 9 3.14 -14.41 -1.66
CA LEU A 9 2.79 -14.69 -0.26
C LEU A 9 1.48 -14.01 0.21
N ASP A 10 1.01 -12.98 -0.49
CA ASP A 10 -0.16 -12.19 -0.09
C ASP A 10 -1.48 -12.65 -0.75
N ILE A 11 -1.48 -13.73 -1.53
CA ILE A 11 -2.70 -14.29 -2.11
C ILE A 11 -3.32 -15.23 -1.08
N GLU A 12 -4.58 -14.98 -0.71
CA GLU A 12 -5.29 -15.89 0.18
C GLU A 12 -5.53 -17.26 -0.45
N ASP A 13 -5.47 -18.28 0.40
CA ASP A 13 -5.80 -19.65 0.02
C ASP A 13 -7.27 -19.76 -0.40
N LYS A 14 -7.47 -20.40 -1.55
CA LYS A 14 -8.79 -20.73 -2.07
C LYS A 14 -9.28 -22.01 -1.41
N ILE A 15 -10.03 -21.86 -0.33
CA ILE A 15 -10.54 -22.97 0.47
C ILE A 15 -11.79 -23.60 -0.16
N PHE A 16 -12.61 -22.79 -0.85
CA PHE A 16 -13.89 -23.24 -1.43
C PHE A 16 -13.84 -23.13 -2.96
N GLY A 17 -13.20 -24.10 -3.62
CA GLY A 17 -13.09 -24.14 -5.07
C GLY A 17 -12.37 -22.90 -5.63
N PRO A 18 -13.04 -22.02 -6.40
CA PRO A 18 -12.40 -20.82 -6.93
C PRO A 18 -12.31 -19.66 -5.91
N PHE A 19 -13.00 -19.76 -4.76
CA PHE A 19 -13.18 -18.66 -3.80
C PHE A 19 -12.26 -18.77 -2.59
N THR A 20 -11.79 -17.62 -2.10
CA THR A 20 -11.16 -17.50 -0.78
C THR A 20 -12.22 -17.59 0.32
N PHE A 21 -11.80 -17.78 1.57
CA PHE A 21 -12.75 -17.81 2.71
C PHE A 21 -13.55 -16.51 2.82
N ARG A 22 -12.92 -15.35 2.61
CA ARG A 22 -13.59 -14.04 2.66
C ARG A 22 -14.61 -13.89 1.53
N GLU A 23 -14.23 -14.26 0.31
CA GLU A 23 -15.10 -14.22 -0.87
C GLU A 23 -16.33 -15.12 -0.67
N PHE A 24 -16.14 -16.34 -0.15
CA PHE A 24 -17.24 -17.22 0.21
C PHE A 24 -18.14 -16.62 1.29
N ALA A 25 -17.57 -16.03 2.34
CA ALA A 25 -18.33 -15.40 3.42
C ALA A 25 -19.19 -14.24 2.91
N TYR A 26 -18.71 -13.44 1.97
CA TYR A 26 -19.50 -12.36 1.36
C TYR A 26 -20.68 -12.88 0.54
N LEU A 27 -20.49 -13.93 -0.24
CA LEU A 27 -21.56 -14.56 -1.02
C LEU A 27 -22.58 -15.27 -0.12
N ALA A 28 -22.13 -16.06 0.84
CA ALA A 28 -22.99 -16.75 1.79
C ALA A 28 -23.78 -15.77 2.67
N GLY A 29 -23.09 -14.75 3.21
CA GLY A 29 -23.73 -13.69 4.00
C GLY A 29 -24.70 -12.86 3.17
N GLY A 30 -24.34 -12.49 1.94
CA GLY A 30 -25.22 -11.76 1.02
C GLY A 30 -26.46 -12.56 0.63
N ALA A 31 -26.30 -13.83 0.27
CA ALA A 31 -27.42 -14.72 -0.03
C ALA A 31 -28.34 -14.93 1.19
N GLY A 32 -27.75 -15.10 2.38
CA GLY A 32 -28.50 -15.20 3.63
C GLY A 32 -29.31 -13.93 3.92
N LEU A 33 -28.71 -12.75 3.74
CA LEU A 33 -29.39 -11.47 3.93
C LEU A 33 -30.52 -11.26 2.91
N CYS A 34 -30.29 -11.62 1.64
CA CYS A 34 -31.32 -11.60 0.60
C CYS A 34 -32.50 -12.53 0.95
N PHE A 35 -32.23 -13.72 1.50
CA PHE A 35 -33.27 -14.65 1.93
C PHE A 35 -34.09 -14.09 3.10
N VAL A 36 -33.43 -13.49 4.09
CA VAL A 36 -34.12 -12.84 5.22
C VAL A 36 -35.03 -11.71 4.72
N LEU A 37 -34.53 -10.86 3.81
CA LEU A 37 -35.33 -9.77 3.23
C LEU A 37 -36.51 -10.29 2.41
N TYR A 38 -36.30 -11.35 1.63
CA TYR A 38 -37.39 -12.00 0.91
C TYR A 38 -38.47 -12.52 1.86
N LYS A 39 -38.07 -13.14 2.98
CA LYS A 39 -39.01 -13.63 3.99
C LYS A 39 -39.75 -12.52 4.73
N LEU A 40 -39.12 -11.36 4.94
CA LEU A 40 -39.68 -10.26 5.74
C LEU A 40 -40.59 -9.33 4.92
N LEU A 41 -40.16 -8.96 3.70
CA LEU A 41 -40.87 -8.00 2.83
C LEU A 41 -41.66 -8.66 1.69
N GLY A 42 -41.43 -9.94 1.40
CA GLY A 42 -41.95 -10.61 0.21
C GLY A 42 -41.27 -10.12 -1.08
N LEU A 43 -41.64 -10.69 -2.23
CA LEU A 43 -40.99 -10.40 -3.51
C LEU A 43 -41.23 -8.97 -4.01
N ILE A 44 -42.43 -8.42 -3.83
CA ILE A 44 -42.81 -7.13 -4.43
C ILE A 44 -42.08 -5.97 -3.76
N PHE A 45 -42.14 -5.88 -2.43
CA PHE A 45 -41.44 -4.83 -1.68
C PHE A 45 -39.96 -5.15 -1.47
N GLY A 46 -39.59 -6.43 -1.44
CA GLY A 46 -38.22 -6.88 -1.24
C GLY A 46 -37.35 -6.86 -2.50
N ALA A 47 -37.92 -6.83 -3.71
CA ALA A 47 -37.14 -6.94 -4.95
C ALA A 47 -36.01 -5.90 -5.06
N ILE A 48 -36.31 -4.63 -4.78
CA ILE A 48 -35.35 -3.53 -4.86
C ILE A 48 -34.19 -3.72 -3.86
N PRO A 49 -34.44 -3.84 -2.53
CA PRO A 49 -33.34 -4.02 -1.58
C PRO A 49 -32.56 -5.33 -1.79
N ILE A 50 -33.25 -6.42 -2.18
CA ILE A 50 -32.59 -7.70 -2.50
C ILE A 50 -31.62 -7.53 -3.68
N LEU A 51 -32.03 -6.83 -4.74
CA LEU A 51 -31.18 -6.61 -5.91
C LEU A 51 -29.93 -5.78 -5.55
N ILE A 52 -30.11 -4.73 -4.74
CA ILE A 52 -29.00 -3.90 -4.25
C ILE A 52 -28.01 -4.75 -3.46
N ILE A 53 -28.48 -5.55 -2.51
CA ILE A 53 -27.63 -6.39 -1.65
C ILE A 53 -26.95 -7.50 -2.44
N ALA A 54 -27.68 -8.16 -3.33
CA ALA A 54 -27.14 -9.19 -4.21
C ALA A 54 -26.03 -8.61 -5.10
N GLY A 55 -26.30 -7.46 -5.74
CA GLY A 55 -25.30 -6.76 -6.56
C GLY A 55 -24.08 -6.35 -5.75
N PHE A 56 -24.27 -5.86 -4.53
CA PHE A 56 -23.18 -5.45 -3.65
C PHE A 56 -22.32 -6.64 -3.18
N SER A 57 -22.93 -7.78 -2.83
CA SER A 57 -22.22 -9.01 -2.45
C SER A 57 -21.39 -9.59 -3.62
N ILE A 58 -21.95 -9.57 -4.83
CA ILE A 58 -21.24 -9.96 -6.05
C ILE A 58 -20.07 -9.01 -6.32
N ALA A 59 -20.28 -7.69 -6.20
CA ALA A 59 -19.23 -6.70 -6.36
C ALA A 59 -18.09 -6.90 -5.35
N LEU A 60 -18.39 -7.15 -4.08
CA LEU A 60 -17.38 -7.46 -3.05
C LEU A 60 -16.50 -8.66 -3.41
N THR A 61 -17.06 -9.63 -4.13
CA THR A 61 -16.36 -10.88 -4.46
C THR A 61 -15.56 -10.79 -5.75
N PHE A 62 -16.14 -10.24 -6.82
CA PHE A 62 -15.53 -10.27 -8.16
C PHE A 62 -14.89 -8.95 -8.58
N TYR A 63 -15.33 -7.81 -8.03
CA TYR A 63 -14.78 -6.53 -8.42
C TYR A 63 -13.44 -6.29 -7.69
N LYS A 64 -12.38 -6.04 -8.46
CA LYS A 64 -11.03 -5.84 -7.91
C LYS A 64 -10.41 -4.57 -8.50
N PRO A 65 -10.76 -3.38 -7.98
CA PRO A 65 -10.19 -2.14 -8.48
C PRO A 65 -8.68 -2.09 -8.21
N ASN A 66 -7.90 -1.81 -9.24
CA ASN A 66 -6.44 -1.70 -9.17
C ASN A 66 -5.76 -2.95 -8.55
N ASN A 67 -6.23 -4.15 -8.91
CA ASN A 67 -5.75 -5.44 -8.39
C ASN A 67 -5.86 -5.59 -6.86
N LYS A 68 -6.71 -4.80 -6.20
CA LYS A 68 -6.98 -4.94 -4.76
C LYS A 68 -8.41 -5.43 -4.53
N PRO A 69 -8.66 -6.19 -3.46
CA PRO A 69 -10.01 -6.54 -3.03
C PRO A 69 -10.88 -5.28 -2.86
N PHE A 70 -12.13 -5.31 -3.34
CA PHE A 70 -13.04 -4.17 -3.24
C PHE A 70 -13.27 -3.70 -1.80
N ILE A 71 -13.20 -4.61 -0.83
CA ILE A 71 -13.29 -4.27 0.59
C ILE A 71 -12.27 -3.22 1.02
N ASN A 72 -11.05 -3.24 0.47
CA ASN A 72 -10.01 -2.27 0.80
C ASN A 72 -10.36 -0.87 0.29
N MET A 73 -11.05 -0.78 -0.86
CA MET A 73 -11.52 0.48 -1.39
C MET A 73 -12.64 1.06 -0.52
N ILE A 74 -13.58 0.21 -0.08
CA ILE A 74 -14.64 0.62 0.85
C ILE A 74 -14.06 1.07 2.18
N GLU A 75 -13.11 0.32 2.74
CA GLU A 75 -12.42 0.68 3.98
C GLU A 75 -11.70 2.01 3.85
N ALA A 76 -10.97 2.22 2.75
CA ALA A 76 -10.28 3.48 2.49
C ALA A 76 -11.27 4.65 2.32
N GLY A 77 -12.39 4.44 1.63
CA GLY A 77 -13.47 5.42 1.48
C GLY A 77 -14.12 5.78 2.81
N PHE A 78 -14.44 4.78 3.63
CA PHE A 78 -14.99 4.98 4.98
C PHE A 78 -13.99 5.74 5.86
N LYS A 79 -12.73 5.29 5.90
CA LYS A 79 -11.66 5.98 6.62
C LYS A 79 -11.49 7.41 6.14
N TYR A 80 -11.59 7.68 4.83
CA TYR A 80 -11.52 9.04 4.27
C TYR A 80 -12.67 9.95 4.69
N PHE A 81 -13.86 9.39 4.85
CA PHE A 81 -15.03 10.13 5.29
C PHE A 81 -14.96 10.45 6.80
N THR A 82 -14.51 9.51 7.62
CA THR A 82 -14.43 9.68 9.09
C THR A 82 -13.16 10.38 9.57
N GLN A 83 -12.06 10.34 8.81
CA GLN A 83 -10.80 10.94 9.25
C GLN A 83 -10.84 12.47 9.17
N ASN A 84 -10.27 13.13 10.19
CA ASN A 84 -10.01 14.56 10.15
C ASN A 84 -8.99 14.87 9.05
N LYS A 85 -9.37 15.73 8.11
CA LYS A 85 -8.56 16.12 6.93
C LYS A 85 -7.48 17.16 7.29
N LEU A 86 -6.87 17.02 8.45
CA LEU A 86 -5.85 17.95 8.93
C LEU A 86 -4.48 17.49 8.45
N TYR A 87 -4.08 17.97 7.27
CA TYR A 87 -2.77 17.72 6.70
C TYR A 87 -1.73 18.65 7.34
N ILE A 88 -1.28 18.32 8.55
CA ILE A 88 -0.12 19.01 9.14
C ILE A 88 1.14 18.38 8.57
N TRP A 89 1.97 19.18 7.90
CA TRP A 89 3.33 18.80 7.60
C TRP A 89 4.11 18.65 8.92
N LYS A 90 4.34 17.41 9.33
CA LYS A 90 5.25 17.10 10.44
C LYS A 90 6.62 16.86 9.86
N LYS A 91 7.53 17.82 10.06
CA LYS A 91 8.97 17.59 9.86
C LYS A 91 9.38 16.46 10.81
N HIS A 92 9.48 15.25 10.29
CA HIS A 92 10.11 14.17 11.01
C HIS A 92 11.58 14.55 11.18
N ALA A 93 11.93 15.13 12.33
CA ALA A 93 13.29 15.10 12.82
C ALA A 93 13.64 13.61 12.86
N GLY A 94 14.50 13.18 11.93
CA GLY A 94 14.82 11.78 11.74
C GLY A 94 15.17 11.18 13.08
N LYS A 95 14.27 10.36 13.63
CA LYS A 95 14.67 9.40 14.63
C LYS A 95 15.55 8.45 13.84
N THR A 96 16.86 8.62 13.97
CA THR A 96 17.82 7.55 13.72
C THR A 96 17.38 6.41 14.61
N SER A 97 16.48 5.56 14.09
CA SER A 97 16.28 4.23 14.61
C SER A 97 17.68 3.62 14.68
N PRO A 98 18.13 3.15 15.87
CA PRO A 98 19.35 2.38 15.96
C PRO A 98 19.28 1.30 14.88
N PRO A 99 20.35 1.09 14.09
CA PRO A 99 20.35 0.03 13.10
C PRO A 99 19.91 -1.25 13.80
N ALA A 100 18.82 -1.84 13.30
CA ALA A 100 18.34 -3.13 13.80
C ALA A 100 19.54 -4.09 13.80
N PRO A 101 19.80 -4.85 14.88
CA PRO A 101 20.90 -5.80 14.91
C PRO A 101 20.75 -6.74 13.73
N LEU A 102 21.61 -6.58 12.72
CA LEU A 102 21.70 -7.54 11.64
C LEU A 102 22.09 -8.88 12.26
N PRO A 103 21.45 -10.00 11.85
CA PRO A 103 21.87 -11.32 12.31
C PRO A 103 23.34 -11.49 11.92
N ARG A 104 24.20 -11.61 12.94
CA ARG A 104 25.63 -11.83 12.80
C ARG A 104 25.82 -13.24 12.21
N GLY A 105 25.81 -13.31 10.89
CA GLY A 105 26.40 -14.41 10.13
C GLY A 105 27.90 -14.15 10.02
N GLU A 106 28.68 -15.04 10.60
CA GLU A 106 30.13 -15.08 10.43
C GLU A 106 30.48 -15.37 8.97
N SER A 107 31.47 -14.63 8.44
CA SER A 107 32.45 -15.01 7.39
C SER A 107 32.67 -13.92 6.33
N GLY A 108 33.90 -13.39 6.27
CA GLY A 108 34.57 -13.10 5.00
C GLY A 108 34.36 -11.73 4.35
N GLU A 109 35.47 -10.98 4.31
CA GLU A 109 35.79 -9.88 3.38
C GLU A 109 35.10 -8.52 3.54
N LYS A 110 35.93 -7.53 3.89
CA LYS A 110 35.64 -6.10 3.80
C LYS A 110 35.52 -5.73 2.31
N PRO A 111 34.36 -5.31 1.79
CA PRO A 111 34.32 -4.63 0.50
C PRO A 111 34.94 -3.25 0.72
N GLY A 112 36.00 -2.95 -0.03
CA GLY A 112 36.72 -1.69 0.03
C GLY A 112 35.80 -0.48 -0.03
N GLU A 113 36.10 0.52 0.80
CA GLU A 113 35.56 1.88 0.72
C GLU A 113 35.90 2.49 -0.65
N VAL A 114 35.15 2.14 -1.69
CA VAL A 114 35.14 2.86 -2.98
C VAL A 114 33.84 3.66 -3.03
N GLY A 115 33.77 4.62 -2.12
CA GLY A 115 32.75 5.64 -2.09
C GLY A 115 33.36 6.75 -1.27
N SER A 116 34.05 7.68 -1.95
CA SER A 116 34.62 8.84 -1.30
C SER A 116 33.50 9.52 -0.50
N LYS A 117 33.54 9.37 0.83
CA LYS A 117 32.65 10.09 1.73
C LYS A 117 32.86 11.55 1.39
N LEU A 118 31.84 12.17 0.78
CA LEU A 118 31.86 13.58 0.44
C LEU A 118 31.92 14.35 1.75
N ASN A 119 33.15 14.68 2.16
CA ASN A 119 33.40 15.49 3.34
C ASN A 119 32.81 16.89 3.08
N GLY A 120 32.22 17.51 4.10
CA GLY A 120 31.54 18.81 3.97
C GLY A 120 32.43 19.92 3.40
N SER A 121 33.76 19.80 3.53
CA SER A 121 34.73 20.66 2.86
C SER A 121 34.67 20.56 1.33
N ARG A 122 34.65 19.34 0.77
CA ARG A 122 34.60 19.13 -0.69
C ARG A 122 33.30 19.62 -1.32
N LEU A 123 32.18 19.52 -0.59
CA LEU A 123 30.89 20.07 -1.02
C LEU A 123 30.93 21.61 -1.07
N ARG A 124 31.61 22.25 -0.11
CA ARG A 124 31.83 23.69 -0.11
C ARG A 124 32.75 24.15 -1.24
N ASP A 125 33.82 23.42 -1.50
CA ASP A 125 34.74 23.74 -2.60
C ASP A 125 34.04 23.62 -3.96
N LEU A 126 33.21 22.58 -4.15
CA LEU A 126 32.38 22.42 -5.34
C LEU A 126 31.36 23.55 -5.50
N ALA A 127 30.64 23.91 -4.43
CA ALA A 127 29.67 25.00 -4.46
C ALA A 127 30.34 26.34 -4.82
N TRP A 128 31.51 26.63 -4.25
CA TRP A 128 32.27 27.83 -4.57
C TRP A 128 32.77 27.85 -6.01
N SER A 129 33.28 26.72 -6.51
CA SER A 129 33.76 26.63 -7.90
C SER A 129 32.64 26.86 -8.93
N LEU A 130 31.43 26.39 -8.63
CA LEU A 130 30.25 26.58 -9.47
C LEU A 130 29.82 28.05 -9.51
N ASP A 131 29.82 28.70 -8.35
CA ASP A 131 29.42 30.11 -8.23
C ASP A 131 30.41 31.05 -8.94
N VAL A 132 31.71 30.78 -8.81
CA VAL A 132 32.76 31.53 -9.52
C VAL A 132 32.67 31.35 -11.04
N LEU A 133 32.37 30.15 -11.51
CA LEU A 133 32.18 29.88 -12.95
C LEU A 133 30.96 30.62 -13.50
N ASP A 134 29.88 30.74 -12.74
CA ASP A 134 28.67 31.44 -13.18
C ASP A 134 28.90 32.96 -13.31
N LEU A 135 29.63 33.55 -12.35
CA LEU A 135 30.08 34.95 -12.42
C LEU A 135 31.01 35.21 -13.61
N SER A 136 31.88 34.25 -13.96
CA SER A 136 32.77 34.38 -15.12
C SER A 136 32.02 34.33 -16.45
N LYS A 137 30.91 33.59 -16.50
CA LYS A 137 30.06 33.46 -17.68
C LYS A 137 29.26 34.74 -17.95
N GLN A 138 28.80 35.40 -16.90
CA GLN A 138 28.10 36.69 -16.98
C GLN A 138 29.02 37.84 -17.47
N LYS A 139 30.33 37.78 -17.21
CA LYS A 139 31.29 38.81 -17.64
C LYS A 139 31.71 38.70 -19.12
N LYS A 140 31.41 37.57 -19.77
CA LYS A 140 31.79 37.27 -21.16
C LYS A 140 30.63 37.38 -22.17
N SER A 141 29.44 37.76 -21.69
CA SER A 141 28.29 38.15 -22.52
C SER A 141 28.10 39.66 -22.50
#